data_AF-A0A9J6GHF0-F1
#
_entry.id   AF-A0A9J6GHF0-F1
#
_cell.length_a   1.000
_cell.length_b   1.000
_cell.length_c   1.000
_cell.angle_alpha   90.00
_cell.angle_beta   90.00
_cell.angle_gamma   90.00
#
_symmetry.space_group_name_H-M   'P 1'
#
loop_
_entity.id
_entity.type
_entity.pdbx_description
1 polymer ?
#
loop_
_entity_poly.entity_id
_entity_poly.type
_entity_poly.pdbx_seq_one_letter_code
_entity_poly.pdbx_strand_id
1 'polypeptide(L)'
;MLSELKVHYFISKQHAQHLRALKASMSKKEAVAVMDFAENYSFVIQDAPQSYHWVNTQDIIHPIVVYYASENPDGLSVMSFSVISDGLEHITELCQHFTMR
;
A
#
# COMPACT_ATOMS: atom_id res chain seq x y z
N MET A 1 -12.92 22.42 3.89
CA MET A 1 -11.54 22.48 4.44
C MET A 1 -11.44 22.06 5.91
N LEU A 2 -11.86 22.83 6.92
CA LEU A 2 -11.68 22.44 8.34
C LEU A 2 -12.53 21.22 8.79
N SER A 3 -13.71 21.05 8.20
CA SER A 3 -14.60 19.90 8.43
C SER A 3 -14.02 18.60 7.85
N GLU A 4 -13.42 18.66 6.67
CA GLU A 4 -12.79 17.52 5.99
C GLU A 4 -11.56 17.01 6.76
N LEU A 5 -10.74 17.92 7.31
CA LEU A 5 -9.62 17.52 8.18
C LEU A 5 -10.08 16.79 9.44
N LYS A 6 -11.22 17.18 10.04
CA LYS A 6 -11.77 16.48 11.21
C LYS A 6 -12.21 15.06 10.88
N VAL A 7 -12.85 14.88 9.72
CA VAL A 7 -13.27 13.56 9.24
C VAL A 7 -12.05 12.69 8.94
N HIS A 8 -11.07 13.21 8.19
CA HIS A 8 -9.83 12.50 7.89
C HIS A 8 -9.09 12.08 9.18
N TYR A 9 -8.96 12.99 10.14
CA TYR A 9 -8.33 12.70 11.43
C TYR A 9 -9.08 11.62 12.21
N PHE A 10 -10.41 11.67 12.24
CA PHE A 10 -11.22 10.65 12.89
C PHE A 10 -11.02 9.28 12.24
N ILE A 11 -11.12 9.19 10.91
CA ILE A 11 -10.96 7.95 10.14
C ILE A 11 -9.55 7.38 10.35
N SER A 12 -8.51 8.20 10.20
CA SER A 12 -7.11 7.78 10.41
C SER A 12 -6.89 7.23 11.82
N LYS A 13 -7.49 7.87 12.83
CA LYS A 13 -7.41 7.40 14.22
C LYS A 13 -8.11 6.05 14.41
N GLN A 14 -9.28 5.86 13.82
CA GLN A 14 -10.00 4.58 13.88
C GLN A 14 -9.21 3.47 13.17
N HIS A 15 -8.67 3.74 11.98
CA HIS A 15 -7.83 2.79 11.23
C HIS A 15 -6.58 2.39 12.04
N ALA A 16 -5.92 3.37 12.66
CA ALA A 16 -4.74 3.09 13.50
C ALA A 16 -5.10 2.26 14.74
N GLN A 17 -6.26 2.50 15.37
CA GLN A 17 -6.73 1.70 16.50
C GLN A 17 -7.06 0.27 16.08
N HIS A 18 -7.78 0.10 14.97
CA HIS A 18 -8.12 -1.20 14.43
C HIS A 18 -6.88 -2.01 14.04
N LEU A 19 -5.91 -1.39 13.37
CA LEU A 19 -4.65 -2.03 13.00
C LEU A 19 -3.86 -2.49 14.24
N ARG A 20 -3.85 -1.69 15.32
CA ARG A 20 -3.21 -2.11 16.57
C ARG A 20 -3.90 -3.32 17.19
N ALA A 21 -5.23 -3.35 17.18
CA ALA A 21 -6.00 -4.48 17.68
C ALA A 21 -5.71 -5.76 16.87
N LEU A 22 -5.72 -5.67 15.54
CA LEU A 22 -5.40 -6.80 14.65
C LEU A 22 -4.00 -7.36 14.92
N LYS A 23 -2.99 -6.48 15.01
CA LYS A 23 -1.61 -6.92 15.30
C LYS A 23 -1.47 -7.57 16.67
N ALA A 24 -2.25 -7.14 17.67
CA ALA A 24 -2.23 -7.72 19.01
C ALA A 24 -2.98 -9.06 19.09
N SER A 25 -4.01 -9.28 18.27
CA SER A 25 -4.81 -10.52 18.26
C SER A 25 -4.35 -11.57 17.25
N MET A 26 -3.38 -11.24 16.40
CA MET A 26 -2.89 -12.08 15.30
C MET A 26 -2.16 -13.32 15.82
N SER A 27 -2.53 -14.50 15.31
CA SER A 27 -1.85 -15.76 15.63
C SER A 27 -0.57 -15.97 14.81
N LYS A 28 0.24 -16.98 15.19
CA LYS A 28 1.48 -17.33 14.46
C LYS A 28 1.27 -17.79 13.01
N LYS A 29 0.04 -18.09 12.61
CA LYS A 29 -0.30 -18.52 11.24
C LYS A 29 -0.91 -17.41 10.40
N GLU A 30 -1.07 -16.23 10.97
CA GLU A 30 -1.71 -15.09 10.34
C GLU A 30 -0.70 -13.96 10.13
N ALA A 31 -0.97 -13.15 9.13
CA ALA A 31 -0.24 -11.94 8.83
C ALA A 31 -1.23 -10.82 8.52
N VAL A 32 -0.89 -9.60 8.89
CA VAL A 32 -1.66 -8.40 8.57
C VAL A 32 -0.92 -7.63 7.49
N ALA A 33 -1.47 -7.62 6.28
CA ALA A 33 -0.98 -6.81 5.17
C ALA A 33 -1.71 -5.46 5.15
N VAL A 34 -0.95 -4.38 5.25
CA VAL A 34 -1.41 -3.02 5.01
C VAL A 34 -0.96 -2.63 3.62
N MET A 35 -1.92 -2.34 2.75
CA MET A 35 -1.68 -1.95 1.37
C MET A 35 -2.17 -0.52 1.18
N ASP A 36 -1.41 0.27 0.46
CA ASP A 36 -1.91 1.52 -0.11
C ASP A 36 -2.22 1.30 -1.59
N PHE A 37 -3.43 1.62 -2.00
CA PHE A 37 -3.78 1.66 -3.42
C PHE A 37 -3.32 3.03 -3.92
N ALA A 38 -2.02 3.14 -4.15
CA ALA A 38 -1.43 4.40 -4.52
C ALA A 38 -1.99 4.90 -5.85
N GLU A 39 -2.01 6.22 -5.98
CA GLU A 39 -2.30 6.93 -7.22
C GLU A 39 -1.30 6.54 -8.32
N ASN A 40 -1.74 6.67 -9.58
CA ASN A 40 -0.88 6.41 -10.73
C ASN A 40 0.33 7.37 -10.71
N TYR A 41 1.54 6.83 -10.87
CA TYR A 41 2.76 7.61 -10.95
C TYR A 41 3.20 7.76 -12.40
N SER A 42 3.41 9.00 -12.83
CA SER A 42 4.08 9.28 -14.10
C SER A 42 5.59 9.12 -13.94
N PHE A 43 6.23 8.45 -14.90
CA PHE A 43 7.67 8.28 -14.90
C PHE A 43 8.41 9.61 -15.10
N VAL A 44 9.41 9.87 -14.26
CA VAL A 44 10.43 10.89 -14.50
C VAL A 44 11.67 10.20 -15.06
N ILE A 45 11.85 10.28 -16.39
CA ILE A 45 13.04 9.74 -17.05
C ILE A 45 14.16 10.78 -17.01
N GLN A 46 15.32 10.40 -16.49
CA GLN A 46 16.54 11.20 -16.59
C GLN A 46 17.05 11.13 -18.05
N ASP A 47 17.39 12.28 -18.65
CA ASP A 47 17.74 12.44 -20.08
C ASP A 47 16.63 12.06 -21.08
N ALA A 48 15.37 12.34 -20.74
CA ALA A 48 14.25 12.11 -21.65
C ALA A 48 14.35 12.98 -22.93
N PRO A 49 14.18 12.39 -24.14
CA PRO A 49 14.09 13.19 -25.36
C PRO A 49 12.85 14.09 -25.32
N GLN A 50 12.87 15.24 -26.01
CA GLN A 50 11.76 16.22 -25.98
C GLN A 50 10.41 15.63 -26.44
N SER A 51 10.43 14.56 -27.25
CA SER A 51 9.24 13.81 -27.65
C SER A 51 8.54 13.09 -26.48
N TYR A 52 9.24 12.83 -25.38
CA TYR A 52 8.68 12.18 -24.18
C TYR A 52 7.72 13.09 -23.40
N HIS A 53 7.74 14.40 -23.64
CA HIS A 53 6.74 15.33 -23.08
C HIS A 53 5.30 15.02 -23.54
N TRP A 54 5.12 14.25 -24.60
CA TRP A 54 3.81 13.82 -25.12
C TRP A 54 3.45 12.37 -24.76
N VAL A 55 4.33 11.67 -24.04
CA VAL A 55 4.14 10.27 -23.63
C VAL A 55 3.49 10.26 -22.24
N ASN A 56 2.25 9.76 -22.16
CA ASN A 56 1.49 9.64 -20.91
C ASN A 56 1.57 8.23 -20.33
N THR A 57 2.77 7.65 -20.27
CA THR A 57 2.94 6.36 -19.60
C THR A 57 2.89 6.57 -18.09
N GLN A 58 1.95 5.90 -17.44
CA GLN A 58 1.79 5.88 -15.99
C GLN A 58 1.79 4.44 -15.53
N ASP A 59 2.46 4.18 -14.41
CA ASP A 59 2.44 2.88 -13.73
C ASP A 59 1.87 3.05 -12.33
N ILE A 60 1.29 1.98 -11.81
CA ILE A 60 0.75 1.95 -10.46
C ILE A 60 1.76 1.27 -9.55
N ILE A 61 2.15 1.97 -8.48
CA ILE A 61 3.05 1.43 -7.44
C ILE A 61 2.19 1.08 -6.23
N HIS A 62 2.12 -0.20 -5.88
CA HIS A 62 1.40 -0.68 -4.70
C HIS A 62 2.38 -0.97 -3.56
N PRO A 63 2.60 -0.04 -2.62
CA PRO A 63 3.38 -0.33 -1.42
C PRO A 63 2.58 -1.24 -0.48
N ILE A 64 3.24 -2.29 0.00
CA ILE A 64 2.68 -3.30 0.89
C ILE A 64 3.58 -3.43 2.11
N VAL A 65 2.97 -3.37 3.30
CA VAL A 65 3.63 -3.62 4.59
C VAL A 65 2.95 -4.80 5.26
N VAL A 66 3.68 -5.90 5.46
CA VAL A 66 3.20 -7.12 6.08
C VAL A 66 3.75 -7.22 7.50
N TYR A 67 2.84 -7.32 8.47
CA TYR A 67 3.15 -7.65 9.85
C TYR A 67 2.86 -9.13 10.11
N TYR A 68 3.78 -9.83 10.76
CA TYR A 68 3.62 -11.25 11.10
C TYR A 68 4.23 -11.56 12.45
N ALA A 69 3.74 -12.61 13.11
CA ALA A 69 4.27 -13.01 14.41
C ALA A 69 5.67 -13.62 14.25
N SER A 70 6.58 -13.28 15.15
CA SER A 70 7.97 -13.75 15.13
C SER A 70 8.40 -14.24 16.51
N GLU A 71 9.49 -15.00 16.57
CA GLU A 71 10.12 -15.45 17.81
C GLU A 71 10.97 -14.36 18.49
N ASN A 72 11.01 -13.15 17.93
CA ASN A 72 11.67 -12.00 18.51
C ASN A 72 11.06 -11.62 19.88
N PRO A 73 11.82 -10.92 20.76
CA PRO A 73 11.33 -10.49 22.07
C PRO A 73 10.03 -9.68 22.03
N ASP A 74 9.85 -8.90 20.95
CA ASP A 74 8.68 -8.07 20.71
C ASP A 74 7.50 -8.83 20.07
N GLY A 75 7.69 -10.10 19.72
CA GLY A 75 6.66 -10.99 19.16
C GLY A 75 6.17 -10.64 17.74
N LEU A 76 6.63 -9.53 17.16
CA LEU A 76 6.17 -8.99 15.89
C LEU A 76 7.34 -8.69 14.96
N SER A 77 7.24 -9.13 13.71
CA SER A 77 8.15 -8.76 12.62
C SER A 77 7.41 -8.02 11.52
N VAL A 78 8.17 -7.26 10.73
CA VAL A 78 7.65 -6.48 9.60
C VAL A 78 8.46 -6.78 8.34
N MET A 79 7.76 -6.84 7.21
CA MET A 79 8.34 -6.88 5.87
C MET A 79 7.63 -5.83 5.02
N SER A 80 8.35 -5.11 4.17
CA SER A 80 7.76 -4.17 3.23
C SER A 80 8.33 -4.37 1.83
N PHE A 81 7.46 -4.31 0.84
CA PHE A 81 7.81 -4.39 -0.57
C PHE A 81 6.83 -3.55 -1.39
N SER A 82 7.23 -3.20 -2.60
CA SER A 82 6.38 -2.48 -3.55
C SER A 82 6.19 -3.34 -4.78
N VAL A 83 4.96 -3.43 -5.25
CA VAL A 83 4.61 -4.08 -6.52
C VAL A 83 4.42 -2.98 -7.56
N ILE A 84 5.11 -3.07 -8.68
CA ILE A 84 4.92 -2.17 -9.82
C ILE A 84 4.05 -2.92 -10.83
N SER A 85 2.94 -2.31 -11.22
CA SER A 85 2.06 -2.83 -12.27
C SER A 85 2.11 -1.90 -13.48
N ASP A 86 2.35 -2.50 -14.66
CA ASP A 86 2.32 -1.89 -15.99
C ASP A 86 0.89 -1.82 -16.57
N GLY A 87 -0.13 -2.06 -15.74
CA GLY A 87 -1.53 -2.03 -16.14
C GLY A 87 -2.05 -0.61 -16.34
N LEU A 88 -2.21 -0.19 -17.60
CA LEU A 88 -2.91 1.04 -18.00
C LEU A 88 -4.42 1.02 -17.70
N GLU A 89 -4.96 -0.13 -17.27
CA GLU A 89 -6.33 -0.23 -16.80
C GLU A 89 -6.35 0.08 -15.30
N HIS A 90 -7.22 1.02 -14.88
CA HIS A 90 -7.60 1.16 -13.48
C HIS A 90 -8.38 -0.09 -13.05
N ILE A 91 -7.67 -1.19 -12.84
CA ILE A 91 -8.29 -2.45 -12.44
C ILE A 91 -8.64 -2.31 -10.95
N THR A 92 -9.91 -1.98 -10.71
CA THR A 92 -10.54 -2.04 -9.38
C THR A 92 -10.45 -3.46 -8.78
N GLU A 93 -10.08 -4.45 -9.59
CA GLU A 93 -9.93 -5.88 -9.27
C GLU A 93 -8.55 -6.27 -8.69
N LEU A 94 -7.55 -5.39 -8.68
CA LEU A 94 -6.32 -5.66 -7.90
C LEU A 94 -6.61 -5.74 -6.38
N CYS A 95 -7.79 -5.26 -5.96
CA CYS A 95 -8.35 -5.46 -4.64
C CYS A 95 -8.65 -6.93 -4.28
N GLN A 96 -8.65 -7.89 -5.22
CA GLN A 96 -9.08 -9.27 -4.93
C GLN A 96 -8.19 -10.41 -5.45
N HIS A 97 -7.08 -10.15 -6.14
CA HIS A 97 -6.24 -11.23 -6.67
C HIS A 97 -4.74 -11.09 -6.34
N PHE A 98 -4.40 -11.17 -5.05
CA PHE A 98 -3.05 -11.51 -4.61
C PHE A 98 -3.01 -12.97 -4.16
N THR A 99 -2.62 -13.87 -5.06
CA THR A 99 -2.21 -15.23 -4.67
C THR A 99 -0.69 -15.22 -4.51
N MET A 100 -0.20 -15.20 -3.26
CA MET A 100 1.21 -15.54 -3.01
C MET A 100 1.40 -17.03 -3.31
N ARG A 101 2.23 -17.34 -4.31
CA ARG A 101 2.77 -18.68 -4.55
C ARG A 101 4.15 -18.80 -3.93
#